data_AF-A0A7C8HW69-F1
#
_entry.id   AF-A0A7C8HW69-F1
#
_cell.length_a   1.000
_cell.length_b   1.000
_cell.length_c   1.000
_cell.angle_alpha   90.00
_cell.angle_beta   90.00
_cell.angle_gamma   90.00
#
_symmetry.space_group_name_H-M   'P 1'
#
loop_
_entity.id
_entity.type
_entity.pdbx_description
1 polymer ?
#
loop_
_entity_poly.entity_id
_entity_poly.type
_entity_poly.pdbx_seq_one_letter_code
_entity_poly.pdbx_strand_id
1 'polypeptide(L)'
;MKYNHLGIPTDIPQKDEIHLPHLKMHVTDHENNPYGIQWMRFETDAPYPELVKTVPHVAFVVENLTEALEGKRVIIEPNSPSEGLTVAFIEENNAPVELMEYK
;
A
#
# COMPACT_ATOMS: atom_id res chain seq x y z
N MET A 1 -11.65 10.81 -5.84
CA MET A 1 -10.35 10.16 -5.55
C MET A 1 -9.31 11.22 -5.23
N LYS A 2 -8.50 11.01 -4.19
CA LYS A 2 -7.45 11.95 -3.75
C LYS A 2 -6.14 11.18 -3.58
N TYR A 3 -5.03 11.69 -4.11
CA TYR A 3 -3.70 11.10 -3.89
C TYR A 3 -3.35 11.10 -2.40
N ASN A 4 -2.80 9.98 -1.93
CA ASN A 4 -2.34 9.80 -0.56
C ASN A 4 -0.80 9.74 -0.51
N HIS A 5 -0.20 8.71 -1.09
CA HIS A 5 1.24 8.48 -1.03
C HIS A 5 1.78 7.68 -2.22
N LEU A 6 3.12 7.61 -2.31
CA LEU A 6 3.90 6.75 -3.20
C LEU A 6 4.62 5.72 -2.33
N GLY A 7 4.23 4.45 -2.46
CA GLY A 7 4.89 3.32 -1.81
C GLY A 7 6.02 2.80 -2.69
N ILE A 8 7.22 2.65 -2.11
CA ILE A 8 8.42 2.22 -2.82
C ILE A 8 9.00 0.99 -2.11
N PRO A 9 8.91 -0.20 -2.72
CA PRO A 9 9.56 -1.38 -2.19
C PRO A 9 11.08 -1.24 -2.14
N THR A 10 11.72 -1.78 -1.10
CA THR A 10 13.17 -1.75 -0.91
C THR A 10 13.64 -2.94 -0.10
N ASP A 11 14.82 -3.48 -0.42
CA ASP A 11 15.53 -4.45 0.41
C ASP A 11 16.47 -3.78 1.43
N ILE A 12 16.68 -2.47 1.29
CA ILE A 12 17.56 -1.67 2.15
C ILE A 12 16.74 -1.15 3.34
N PRO A 13 17.16 -1.42 4.60
CA PRO A 13 16.56 -0.82 5.78
C PRO A 13 16.62 0.70 5.73
N GLN A 14 15.51 1.34 6.05
CA GLN A 14 15.41 2.80 6.06
C GLN A 14 15.54 3.34 7.47
N LYS A 15 16.03 4.59 7.56
CA LYS A 15 16.06 5.30 8.84
C LYS A 15 14.61 5.52 9.32
N ASP A 16 14.37 5.27 10.59
CA ASP A 16 13.08 5.50 11.26
C ASP A 16 11.92 4.64 10.68
N GLU A 17 12.23 3.50 10.03
CA GLU A 17 11.21 2.54 9.60
C GLU A 17 10.53 1.86 10.81
N ILE A 18 9.22 1.69 10.70
CA ILE A 18 8.35 1.08 11.71
C ILE A 18 8.10 -0.35 11.30
N HIS A 19 8.39 -1.30 12.19
CA HIS A 19 8.01 -2.70 11.97
C HIS A 19 6.51 -2.88 12.20
N LEU A 20 5.82 -3.48 11.24
CA LEU A 20 4.42 -3.87 11.31
C LEU A 20 4.34 -5.41 11.30
N PRO A 21 4.49 -6.09 12.46
CA PRO A 21 4.63 -7.56 12.49
C PRO A 21 3.42 -8.31 11.90
N HIS A 22 2.21 -7.79 12.09
CA HIS A 22 0.99 -8.40 11.55
C HIS A 22 0.90 -8.30 10.02
N LEU A 23 1.64 -7.36 9.43
CA LEU A 23 1.75 -7.18 7.98
C LEU A 23 3.08 -7.70 7.42
N LYS A 24 3.96 -8.27 8.26
CA LYS A 24 5.27 -8.78 7.85
C LYS A 24 6.07 -7.80 6.97
N MET A 25 6.09 -6.54 7.37
CA MET A 25 6.80 -5.49 6.65
C MET A 25 7.30 -4.39 7.59
N HIS A 26 8.29 -3.64 7.13
CA HIS A 26 8.72 -2.39 7.72
C HIS A 26 8.37 -1.25 6.77
N VAL A 27 7.89 -0.13 7.31
CA VAL A 27 7.53 1.03 6.49
C VAL A 27 8.05 2.33 7.09
N THR A 28 8.43 3.29 6.25
CA THR A 28 8.59 4.67 6.71
C THR A 28 7.23 5.37 6.74
N ASP A 29 7.10 6.37 7.60
CA ASP A 29 5.90 7.20 7.64
C ASP A 29 5.85 8.13 6.41
N HIS A 30 4.76 8.05 5.64
CA HIS A 30 4.55 8.87 4.45
C HIS A 30 4.23 10.33 4.79
N GLU A 31 3.72 10.62 6.00
CA GLU A 31 3.39 11.97 6.44
C GLU A 31 4.62 12.75 6.94
N ASN A 32 5.72 12.05 7.24
CA ASN A 32 6.98 12.67 7.65
C ASN A 32 7.73 13.40 6.53
N ASN A 33 7.17 13.46 5.33
CA ASN A 33 7.68 14.26 4.23
C ASN A 33 6.52 14.89 3.42
N PRO A 34 6.73 16.05 2.77
CA PRO A 34 5.66 16.79 2.12
C PRO A 34 5.19 16.17 0.78
N TYR A 35 5.79 15.06 0.35
CA TYR A 35 5.54 14.43 -0.94
C TYR A 35 4.82 13.08 -0.83
N GLY A 36 4.56 12.61 0.40
CA GLY A 36 3.93 11.32 0.63
C GLY A 36 4.83 10.15 0.21
N ILE A 37 6.15 10.24 0.38
CA ILE A 37 7.05 9.12 0.05
C ILE A 37 7.05 8.11 1.19
N GLN A 38 6.72 6.86 0.89
CA GLN A 38 6.83 5.74 1.79
C GLN A 38 7.79 4.70 1.23
N TRP A 39 8.78 4.30 2.02
CA TRP A 39 9.56 3.10 1.74
C TRP A 39 8.94 1.91 2.43
N MET A 40 8.96 0.75 1.77
CA MET A 40 8.40 -0.50 2.27
C MET A 40 9.40 -1.63 2.11
N ARG A 41 9.75 -2.30 3.21
CA ARG A 41 10.62 -3.47 3.20
C ARG A 41 9.85 -4.67 3.71
N PHE A 42 9.56 -5.59 2.80
CA PHE A 42 8.81 -6.81 3.11
C PHE A 42 9.72 -7.85 3.76
N GLU A 43 9.16 -8.67 4.66
CA GLU A 43 9.84 -9.87 5.15
C GLU A 43 9.87 -10.95 4.06
N THR A 44 10.83 -11.88 4.15
CA THR A 44 11.05 -12.91 3.12
C THR A 44 9.83 -13.80 2.87
N ASP A 45 9.00 -14.02 3.88
CA ASP A 45 7.79 -14.84 3.83
C ASP A 45 6.50 -13.99 3.90
N ALA A 46 6.59 -12.71 3.52
CA ALA A 46 5.44 -11.83 3.42
C ALA A 46 4.49 -12.29 2.30
N PRO A 47 3.18 -12.44 2.56
CA PRO A 47 2.24 -13.10 1.66
C PRO A 47 1.70 -12.17 0.55
N TYR A 48 2.54 -11.27 0.04
CA TYR A 48 2.13 -10.28 -0.97
C TYR A 48 2.49 -10.71 -2.39
N PRO A 49 1.70 -10.31 -3.40
CA PRO A 49 2.07 -10.52 -4.80
C PRO A 49 3.44 -9.94 -5.12
N GLU A 50 4.19 -10.61 -6.00
CA GLU A 50 5.53 -10.17 -6.39
C GLU A 50 5.53 -8.74 -6.95
N LEU A 51 4.46 -8.37 -7.67
CA LEU A 51 4.29 -7.04 -8.21
C LEU A 51 4.33 -5.95 -7.12
N VAL A 52 3.67 -6.17 -5.99
CA VAL A 52 3.62 -5.22 -4.87
C VAL A 52 4.97 -5.13 -4.15
N LYS A 53 5.73 -6.23 -4.13
CA LYS A 53 7.06 -6.27 -3.49
C LYS A 53 8.18 -5.70 -4.35
N THR A 54 7.95 -5.46 -5.65
CA THR A 54 9.03 -5.10 -6.60
C THR A 54 8.76 -3.84 -7.41
N VAL A 55 7.51 -3.37 -7.49
CA VAL A 55 7.14 -2.18 -8.26
C VAL A 55 6.51 -1.14 -7.32
N PRO A 56 6.93 0.14 -7.40
CA PRO A 56 6.30 1.20 -6.64
C PRO A 56 4.79 1.32 -6.94
N HIS A 57 4.00 1.63 -5.93
CA HIS A 57 2.57 1.88 -6.06
C HIS A 57 2.22 3.33 -5.75
N VAL A 58 1.17 3.81 -6.39
CA VAL A 58 0.48 5.03 -5.97
C VAL A 58 -0.74 4.64 -5.15
N ALA A 59 -0.98 5.38 -4.07
CA ALA A 59 -2.11 5.17 -3.19
C ALA A 59 -3.10 6.31 -3.29
N PHE A 60 -4.39 5.98 -3.29
CA PHE A 60 -5.46 6.95 -3.38
C PHE A 60 -6.57 6.69 -2.38
N VAL A 61 -7.07 7.77 -1.78
CA VAL A 61 -8.30 7.75 -1.00
C VAL A 61 -9.51 7.83 -1.93
N VAL A 62 -10.45 6.92 -1.75
CA VAL A 62 -11.74 6.84 -2.44
C VAL A 62 -12.89 7.00 -1.45
N GLU A 63 -14.05 7.41 -1.95
CA GLU A 63 -15.25 7.61 -1.12
C GLU A 63 -15.96 6.29 -0.80
N ASN A 64 -15.93 5.33 -1.73
CA ASN A 64 -16.49 4.00 -1.58
C ASN A 64 -15.52 2.98 -2.19
N LEU A 65 -14.93 2.11 -1.35
CA LEU A 65 -13.96 1.11 -1.83
C LEU A 65 -14.61 0.05 -2.71
N THR A 66 -15.83 -0.36 -2.39
CA THR A 66 -16.55 -1.40 -3.15
C THR A 66 -16.79 -0.95 -4.58
N GLU A 67 -17.30 0.27 -4.76
CA GLU A 67 -17.53 0.86 -6.09
C GLU A 67 -16.22 1.06 -6.86
N ALA A 68 -15.15 1.48 -6.18
CA ALA A 68 -13.85 1.72 -6.81
C ALA A 68 -13.18 0.44 -7.34
N LEU A 69 -13.55 -0.72 -6.81
CA LEU A 69 -13.03 -2.03 -7.22
C LEU A 69 -13.84 -2.69 -8.36
N GLU A 70 -15.00 -2.17 -8.72
CA GLU A 70 -15.85 -2.77 -9.75
C GLU A 70 -15.14 -2.86 -11.11
N GLY A 71 -15.09 -4.07 -11.68
CA GLY A 71 -14.45 -4.33 -12.97
C GLY A 71 -12.92 -4.22 -12.95
N LYS A 72 -12.29 -4.05 -11.79
CA LYS A 72 -10.83 -3.97 -11.64
C LYS A 72 -10.20 -5.33 -11.41
N ARG A 73 -8.93 -5.47 -11.79
CA ARG A 73 -8.11 -6.62 -11.46
C ARG A 73 -7.57 -6.47 -10.04
N VAL A 74 -8.30 -6.99 -9.06
CA VAL A 74 -7.87 -7.00 -7.66
C VAL A 74 -6.72 -7.99 -7.48
N ILE A 75 -5.64 -7.55 -6.82
CA ILE A 75 -4.44 -8.37 -6.54
C ILE A 75 -4.18 -8.53 -5.05
N ILE A 76 -4.75 -7.66 -4.21
CA ILE A 76 -4.89 -7.85 -2.76
C ILE A 76 -6.32 -7.48 -2.41
N GLU A 77 -7.06 -8.45 -1.87
CA GLU A 77 -8.44 -8.27 -1.43
C GLU A 77 -8.55 -7.24 -0.28
N PRO A 78 -9.72 -6.59 -0.12
CA PRO A 78 -9.96 -5.64 0.96
C PRO A 78 -9.54 -6.17 2.33
N ASN A 79 -8.65 -5.44 3.00
CA ASN A 79 -8.18 -5.73 4.35
C ASN A 79 -7.96 -4.43 5.14
N SER A 80 -7.59 -4.53 6.41
CA SER A 80 -7.45 -3.37 7.29
C SER A 80 -6.05 -3.35 7.93
N PRO A 81 -5.14 -2.46 7.47
CA PRO A 81 -3.80 -2.35 8.03
C PRO A 81 -3.80 -1.67 9.40
N SER A 82 -4.80 -0.80 9.65
CA SER A 82 -5.03 -0.07 10.89
C SER A 82 -6.53 0.17 11.12
N GLU A 83 -6.91 0.42 12.36
CA GLU A 83 -8.29 0.76 12.73
C GLU A 83 -8.82 1.95 11.92
N GLY A 84 -10.05 1.86 11.42
CA GLY A 84 -10.70 2.92 10.64
C GLY A 84 -10.27 2.99 9.16
N LEU A 85 -9.31 2.16 8.72
CA LEU A 85 -8.84 2.14 7.33
C LEU A 85 -9.06 0.77 6.70
N THR A 86 -9.71 0.76 5.54
CA THR A 86 -9.78 -0.42 4.66
C THR A 86 -9.01 -0.13 3.37
N VAL A 87 -8.18 -1.06 2.94
CA VAL A 87 -7.37 -0.95 1.71
C VAL A 87 -7.53 -2.17 0.83
N ALA A 88 -7.37 -1.99 -0.48
CA ALA A 88 -7.21 -3.05 -1.45
C ALA A 88 -6.18 -2.64 -2.50
N PHE A 89 -5.56 -3.62 -3.17
CA PHE A 89 -4.68 -3.34 -4.30
C PHE A 89 -5.29 -3.86 -5.58
N ILE A 90 -5.20 -3.05 -6.62
CA ILE A 90 -5.48 -3.44 -8.00
C ILE A 90 -4.20 -3.42 -8.83
N GLU A 91 -4.21 -4.15 -9.94
CA GLU A 91 -3.24 -3.99 -11.01
C GLU A 91 -3.83 -3.13 -12.13
N GLU A 92 -3.15 -2.03 -12.46
CA GLU A 92 -3.52 -1.12 -13.55
C GLU A 92 -2.25 -0.85 -14.38
N ASN A 93 -2.27 -1.19 -15.67
CA ASN A 93 -1.10 -1.06 -16.57
C ASN A 93 0.19 -1.72 -16.05
N ASN A 94 0.08 -2.90 -15.45
CA ASN A 94 1.20 -3.63 -14.78
C ASN A 94 1.83 -2.86 -13.61
N ALA A 95 1.12 -1.89 -13.03
CA ALA A 95 1.51 -1.23 -11.80
C ALA A 95 0.52 -1.54 -10.68
N PRO A 96 0.99 -1.77 -9.45
CA PRO A 96 0.12 -1.83 -8.28
C PRO A 96 -0.45 -0.45 -7.97
N VAL A 97 -1.74 -0.39 -7.66
CA VAL A 97 -2.42 0.81 -7.15
C VAL A 97 -3.16 0.45 -5.88
N GLU A 98 -2.88 1.17 -4.80
CA GLU A 98 -3.57 1.02 -3.53
C GLU A 98 -4.79 1.95 -3.48
N LEU A 99 -5.94 1.39 -3.14
CA LEU A 99 -7.17 2.13 -2.93
C LEU A 99 -7.55 2.05 -1.46
N MET A 100 -7.82 3.22 -0.87
CA MET A 100 -8.00 3.40 0.57
C MET A 100 -9.37 4.04 0.84
N GLU A 101 -10.10 3.49 1.80
CA GLU A 101 -11.32 4.08 2.33
C GLU A 101 -11.17 4.24 3.84
N TYR A 102 -11.35 5.47 4.32
CA TYR A 102 -11.42 5.78 5.74
C TYR A 102 -12.88 5.74 6.20
N LYS A 103 -13.13 5.13 7.36
CA LYS A 103 -14.45 5.08 8.01
C LYS A 103 -14.50 5.99 9.23
#